data_AF-A0AAT9WAQ0-F1
#
_entry.id   AF-A0AAT9WAQ0-F1
#
_cell.length_a   1.000
_cell.length_b   1.000
_cell.length_c   1.000
_cell.angle_alpha   90.00
_cell.angle_beta   90.00
_cell.angle_gamma   90.00
#
_symmetry.space_group_name_H-M   'P 1'
#
loop_
_entity.id
_entity.type
_entity.pdbx_description
1 polymer ?
#
loop_
_entity_poly.entity_id
_entity_poly.type
_entity_poly.pdbx_seq_one_letter_code
_entity_poly.pdbx_strand_id
1 'polypeptide(L)'
;MHPNLRGNEATGSVTGARRRGCNGNLEALAGAPWPRAASFHKDDYVVQIADSDASLTATHQLVCDRYARRGYRVSARRPGGPHQTTIGVLAGCAIVGTATLQVDSPLGINADAVFRDHVDIYRNEGAAVCEITQFALARGIRSETVLAAVFHYLYILAFHVRQRSHIFIEVNPRHRRFYESVFGFECLTPIRMNPGVNAPAYLLQVRTDHLASTIFHPSDDLEFPRFYSIDEEHRIRKSFAHRYPLRNMRGASHAAGAGDLYYLQHLRTRDAYAPTQRN
;
A
#
# COMPACT_ATOMS: atom_id res chain seq x y z
N MET A 1 55.56 -12.72 -21.64
CA MET A 1 54.81 -13.98 -21.84
C MET A 1 53.35 -13.64 -22.11
N HIS A 2 53.01 -13.49 -23.39
CA HIS A 2 51.66 -13.76 -23.90
C HIS A 2 51.50 -15.29 -24.06
N PRO A 3 50.28 -15.82 -23.99
CA PRO A 3 49.47 -16.04 -25.21
C PRO A 3 48.00 -15.64 -24.96
N ASN A 4 47.34 -14.77 -25.74
CA ASN A 4 46.81 -14.94 -27.10
C ASN A 4 46.10 -16.27 -27.36
N LEU A 5 44.77 -16.24 -27.59
CA LEU A 5 44.14 -16.84 -28.78
C LEU A 5 42.70 -16.36 -28.96
N ARG A 6 42.34 -16.24 -30.24
CA ARG A 6 41.18 -15.61 -30.86
C ARG A 6 39.89 -16.45 -30.77
N GLY A 7 38.76 -15.74 -30.86
CA GLY A 7 37.68 -16.04 -31.81
C GLY A 7 36.53 -16.92 -31.31
N ASN A 8 35.33 -16.34 -31.18
CA ASN A 8 34.27 -16.53 -32.16
C ASN A 8 33.06 -15.63 -31.85
N GLU A 9 32.64 -14.84 -32.83
CA GLU A 9 31.29 -14.28 -32.89
C GLU A 9 30.33 -15.42 -33.28
N ALA A 10 29.23 -15.55 -32.55
CA ALA A 10 28.06 -16.28 -33.01
C ALA A 10 26.82 -15.52 -32.53
N THR A 11 26.18 -14.89 -33.50
CA THR A 11 24.81 -14.41 -33.47
C THR A 11 23.86 -15.55 -33.11
N GLY A 12 22.98 -15.34 -32.14
CA GLY A 12 22.00 -16.33 -31.68
C GLY A 12 20.84 -15.65 -30.96
N SER A 13 19.67 -15.72 -31.60
CA SER A 13 18.41 -15.08 -31.27
C SER A 13 17.79 -15.48 -29.93
N VAL A 14 16.99 -14.55 -29.40
CA VAL A 14 15.94 -14.70 -28.39
C VAL A 14 15.13 -15.99 -28.55
N THR A 15 14.97 -16.77 -27.47
CA THR A 15 13.69 -17.38 -26.99
C THR A 15 13.98 -18.50 -25.97
N GLY A 16 13.25 -18.52 -24.84
CA GLY A 16 13.07 -19.75 -24.06
C GLY A 16 13.66 -19.80 -22.64
N ALA A 17 13.35 -18.84 -21.77
CA ALA A 17 13.47 -19.07 -20.33
C ALA A 17 12.27 -19.90 -19.84
N ARG A 18 12.44 -21.22 -19.87
CA ARG A 18 11.54 -22.21 -19.27
C ARG A 18 11.23 -21.85 -17.81
N ARG A 19 9.94 -21.77 -17.47
CA ARG A 19 9.43 -21.85 -16.10
C ARG A 19 10.02 -23.10 -15.44
N ARG A 20 10.85 -22.92 -14.40
CA ARG A 20 11.31 -24.01 -13.55
C ARG A 20 11.02 -23.69 -12.09
N GLY A 21 10.10 -24.49 -11.55
CA GLY A 21 10.11 -25.06 -10.21
C GLY A 21 10.38 -24.14 -9.04
N CYS A 22 9.30 -23.70 -8.37
CA CYS A 22 9.35 -23.39 -6.95
C CYS A 22 9.75 -24.68 -6.20
N ASN A 23 10.95 -24.73 -5.65
CA ASN A 23 11.30 -25.70 -4.62
C ASN A 23 12.24 -25.04 -3.61
N GLY A 24 11.77 -24.95 -2.36
CA GLY A 24 12.53 -24.43 -1.23
C GLY A 24 11.64 -23.82 -0.14
N ASN A 25 10.88 -24.66 0.58
CA ASN A 25 10.34 -24.40 1.93
C ASN A 25 9.73 -23.02 2.23
N LEU A 26 8.71 -22.61 1.46
CA LEU A 26 7.58 -21.84 1.99
C LEU A 26 6.34 -22.72 1.83
N GLU A 27 5.69 -23.08 2.93
CA GLU A 27 4.42 -23.80 2.88
C GLU A 27 3.44 -23.05 1.97
N ALA A 28 3.08 -23.74 0.88
CA ALA A 28 2.24 -23.23 -0.15
C ALA A 28 0.80 -23.11 0.36
N LEU A 29 0.33 -21.89 0.58
CA LEU A 29 -1.10 -21.59 0.50
C LEU A 29 -1.46 -21.43 -0.99
N ALA A 30 -1.32 -22.52 -1.74
CA ALA A 30 -1.81 -22.63 -3.10
C ALA A 30 -3.30 -22.99 -3.04
N GLY A 31 -4.18 -22.16 -3.60
CA GLY A 31 -5.56 -22.62 -3.83
C GLY A 31 -6.67 -21.58 -3.94
N ALA A 32 -6.51 -20.53 -4.75
CA ALA A 32 -7.63 -19.95 -5.51
C ALA A 32 -7.06 -18.96 -6.54
N PRO A 33 -7.52 -18.96 -7.81
CA PRO A 33 -7.25 -17.84 -8.70
C PRO A 33 -7.95 -16.60 -8.14
N TRP A 34 -7.19 -15.62 -7.68
CA TRP A 34 -7.73 -14.35 -7.21
C TRP A 34 -8.33 -13.61 -8.42
N PRO A 35 -9.50 -12.96 -8.28
CA PRO A 35 -10.14 -12.27 -9.39
C PRO A 35 -9.22 -11.18 -9.95
N ARG A 36 -9.04 -11.17 -11.29
CA ARG A 36 -8.18 -10.20 -12.03
C ARG A 36 -8.59 -8.73 -11.88
N ALA A 37 -9.75 -8.45 -11.29
CA ALA A 37 -10.24 -7.08 -11.13
C ALA A 37 -9.47 -6.38 -10.01
N ALA A 38 -8.72 -5.33 -10.36
CA ALA A 38 -7.83 -4.54 -9.51
C ALA A 38 -6.53 -5.23 -9.05
N SER A 39 -6.07 -6.25 -9.77
CA SER A 39 -4.71 -6.79 -9.62
C SER A 39 -3.71 -5.99 -10.45
N PHE A 40 -2.60 -5.57 -9.85
CA PHE A 40 -1.52 -4.87 -10.55
C PHE A 40 -0.21 -5.65 -10.44
N HIS A 41 0.45 -5.84 -11.60
CA HIS A 41 1.69 -6.59 -11.73
C HIS A 41 2.86 -5.64 -11.91
N LYS A 42 3.90 -5.78 -11.09
CA LYS A 42 5.21 -5.15 -11.31
C LYS A 42 6.32 -6.05 -10.82
N ASP A 43 7.32 -6.24 -11.67
CA ASP A 43 8.38 -7.22 -11.48
C ASP A 43 7.78 -8.60 -11.14
N ASP A 44 8.22 -9.22 -10.05
CA ASP A 44 7.71 -10.50 -9.56
C ASP A 44 6.50 -10.37 -8.60
N TYR A 45 5.99 -9.15 -8.40
CA TYR A 45 4.96 -8.86 -7.41
C TYR A 45 3.59 -8.55 -8.03
N VAL A 46 2.53 -9.00 -7.37
CA VAL A 46 1.14 -8.68 -7.68
C VAL A 46 0.47 -8.07 -6.47
N VAL A 47 -0.05 -6.85 -6.58
CA VAL A 47 -0.85 -6.21 -5.53
C VAL A 47 -2.33 -6.27 -5.90
N GLN A 48 -3.18 -6.70 -4.97
CA GLN A 48 -4.62 -6.83 -5.22
C GLN A 48 -5.46 -6.69 -3.95
N ILE A 49 -6.74 -6.38 -4.11
CA ILE A 49 -7.73 -6.42 -3.02
C ILE A 49 -8.01 -7.88 -2.66
N ALA A 50 -8.04 -8.18 -1.36
CA ALA A 50 -8.55 -9.42 -0.81
C ALA A 50 -10.07 -9.29 -0.58
N ASP A 51 -10.87 -9.91 -1.44
CA ASP A 51 -12.34 -9.84 -1.43
C ASP A 51 -13.05 -11.20 -1.37
N SER A 52 -12.31 -12.29 -1.52
CA SER A 52 -12.79 -13.66 -1.35
C SER A 52 -12.43 -14.19 0.04
N ASP A 53 -13.17 -15.20 0.52
CA ASP A 53 -12.86 -15.83 1.81
C ASP A 53 -11.43 -16.41 1.85
N ALA A 54 -11.00 -17.04 0.75
CA ALA A 54 -9.65 -17.57 0.61
C ALA A 54 -8.58 -16.47 0.70
N SER A 55 -8.79 -15.35 0.01
CA SER A 55 -7.84 -14.23 0.02
C SER A 55 -7.74 -13.54 1.39
N LEU A 56 -8.88 -13.29 2.03
CA LEU A 56 -8.96 -12.71 3.36
C LEU A 56 -8.37 -13.64 4.43
N THR A 57 -8.53 -14.95 4.26
CA THR A 57 -7.92 -15.95 5.14
C THR A 57 -6.39 -15.94 4.99
N ALA A 58 -5.88 -15.95 3.76
CA ALA A 58 -4.43 -15.96 3.52
C ALA A 58 -3.74 -14.69 4.03
N THR A 59 -4.35 -13.51 3.86
CA THR A 59 -3.81 -12.25 4.41
C THR A 59 -3.85 -12.24 5.94
N HIS A 60 -4.95 -12.68 6.55
CA HIS A 60 -5.08 -12.75 8.00
C HIS A 60 -4.12 -13.76 8.62
N GLN A 61 -3.89 -14.91 8.00
CA GLN A 61 -2.88 -15.89 8.42
C GLN A 61 -1.48 -15.28 8.45
N LEU A 62 -1.09 -14.52 7.41
CA LEU A 62 0.19 -13.81 7.43
C LEU A 62 0.27 -12.86 8.64
N VAL A 63 -0.78 -12.09 8.93
CA VAL A 63 -0.80 -11.20 10.11
C VAL A 63 -0.61 -12.00 11.40
N CYS A 64 -1.40 -13.06 11.61
CA CYS A 64 -1.30 -13.94 12.76
C CYS A 64 0.12 -14.48 12.95
N ASP A 65 0.72 -15.03 11.91
CA ASP A 65 2.07 -15.59 11.94
C ASP A 65 3.13 -14.57 12.30
N ARG A 66 3.04 -13.35 11.76
CA ARG A 66 4.04 -12.29 12.02
C ARG A 66 3.88 -11.70 13.42
N TYR A 67 2.64 -11.55 13.89
CA TYR A 67 2.32 -10.93 15.18
C TYR A 67 2.57 -11.91 16.34
N ALA A 68 2.19 -13.19 16.20
CA ALA A 68 2.42 -14.21 17.22
C ALA A 68 3.92 -14.37 17.55
N ARG A 69 4.79 -14.31 16.54
CA ARG A 69 6.26 -14.34 16.74
C ARG A 69 6.82 -13.13 17.51
N ARG A 70 6.01 -12.09 17.70
CA ARG A 70 6.36 -10.90 18.51
C ARG A 70 5.65 -10.88 19.85
N GLY A 71 4.88 -11.93 20.18
CA GLY A 71 4.08 -12.00 21.40
C GLY A 71 2.84 -11.09 21.37
N TYR A 72 2.45 -10.60 20.20
CA TYR A 72 1.26 -9.76 20.08
C TYR A 72 0.00 -10.61 20.08
N ARG A 73 -1.04 -10.10 20.76
CA ARG A 73 -2.38 -10.64 20.61
C ARG A 73 -2.91 -10.29 19.23
N VAL A 74 -3.60 -11.24 18.60
CA VAL A 74 -4.23 -11.03 17.29
C VAL A 74 -5.69 -11.41 17.41
N SER A 75 -6.56 -10.57 16.85
CA SER A 75 -7.97 -10.90 16.77
C SER A 75 -8.18 -12.10 15.86
N ALA A 76 -8.95 -13.08 16.33
CA ALA A 76 -9.42 -14.19 15.50
C ALA A 76 -10.40 -13.71 14.41
N ARG A 77 -11.00 -12.51 14.57
CA ARG A 77 -11.90 -11.92 13.58
C ARG A 77 -11.10 -11.40 12.40
N ARG A 78 -11.45 -11.88 11.20
CA ARG A 78 -10.90 -11.36 9.94
C ARG A 78 -11.41 -9.94 9.68
N PRO A 79 -10.59 -9.08 9.05
CA PRO A 79 -11.09 -7.83 8.48
C PRO A 79 -12.21 -8.13 7.49
N GLY A 80 -13.24 -7.29 7.50
CA GLY A 80 -14.41 -7.43 6.65
C GLY A 80 -15.47 -6.39 6.99
N GLY A 81 -16.13 -5.88 5.96
CA GLY A 81 -17.19 -4.88 6.08
C GLY A 81 -17.08 -3.78 5.03
N PRO A 82 -18.12 -2.94 4.89
CA PRO A 82 -18.18 -1.92 3.82
C PRO A 82 -17.10 -0.83 3.96
N HIS A 83 -16.59 -0.62 5.17
CA HIS A 83 -15.60 0.40 5.51
C HIS A 83 -14.16 -0.14 5.54
N GLN A 84 -13.94 -1.43 5.31
CA GLN A 84 -12.62 -2.04 5.32
C GLN A 84 -12.22 -2.51 3.92
N THR A 85 -10.96 -2.30 3.55
CA THR A 85 -10.39 -2.80 2.30
C THR A 85 -9.02 -3.37 2.59
N THR A 86 -8.91 -4.70 2.53
CA THR A 86 -7.66 -5.43 2.73
C THR A 86 -6.97 -5.62 1.39
N ILE A 87 -5.66 -5.39 1.36
CA ILE A 87 -4.81 -5.67 0.21
C ILE A 87 -3.83 -6.79 0.53
N GLY A 88 -3.53 -7.59 -0.47
CA GLY A 88 -2.48 -8.60 -0.45
C GLY A 88 -1.44 -8.30 -1.53
N VAL A 89 -0.17 -8.54 -1.19
CA VAL A 89 0.94 -8.57 -2.15
C VAL A 89 1.39 -10.00 -2.32
N LEU A 90 1.48 -10.47 -3.55
CA LEU A 90 1.89 -11.82 -3.91
C LEU A 90 3.23 -11.78 -4.63
N ALA A 91 4.08 -12.76 -4.35
CA ALA A 91 5.22 -13.13 -5.19
C ALA A 91 4.97 -14.53 -5.74
N GLY A 92 4.73 -14.64 -7.05
CA GLY A 92 4.19 -15.87 -7.63
C GLY A 92 2.82 -16.23 -7.04
N CYS A 93 2.76 -17.32 -6.27
CA CYS A 93 1.54 -17.77 -5.58
C CYS A 93 1.56 -17.52 -4.06
N ALA A 94 2.64 -16.97 -3.51
CA ALA A 94 2.79 -16.77 -2.07
C ALA A 94 2.39 -15.35 -1.66
N ILE A 95 1.61 -15.20 -0.59
CA ILE A 95 1.31 -13.90 0.03
C ILE A 95 2.55 -13.44 0.80
N VAL A 96 3.14 -12.34 0.35
CA VAL A 96 4.38 -11.77 0.90
C VAL A 96 4.16 -10.47 1.67
N GLY A 97 2.99 -9.85 1.51
CA GLY A 97 2.65 -8.62 2.23
C GLY A 97 1.14 -8.43 2.33
N THR A 98 0.70 -7.68 3.34
CA THR A 98 -0.70 -7.29 3.49
C THR A 98 -0.85 -6.03 4.33
N ALA A 99 -1.94 -5.31 4.11
CA ALA A 99 -2.41 -4.19 4.92
C ALA A 99 -3.93 -4.06 4.78
N THR A 100 -4.58 -3.43 5.76
CA THR A 100 -6.01 -3.14 5.71
C THR A 100 -6.25 -1.65 5.91
N LEU A 101 -6.95 -1.02 4.97
CA LEU A 101 -7.45 0.34 5.09
C LEU A 101 -8.84 0.32 5.74
N GLN A 102 -9.01 1.01 6.86
CA GLN A 102 -10.30 1.22 7.52
C GLN A 102 -10.72 2.68 7.37
N VAL A 103 -11.83 2.92 6.67
CA VAL A 103 -12.46 4.23 6.53
C VAL A 103 -13.29 4.53 7.77
N ASP A 104 -13.22 5.75 8.27
CA ASP A 104 -14.03 6.18 9.40
C ASP A 104 -15.53 6.09 9.12
N SER A 105 -16.29 5.78 10.16
CA SER A 105 -17.73 5.54 10.09
C SER A 105 -18.37 5.86 11.45
N PRO A 106 -19.69 5.77 11.61
CA PRO A 106 -20.30 5.89 12.94
C PRO A 106 -19.78 4.87 13.97
N LEU A 107 -19.18 3.77 13.52
CA LEU A 107 -18.51 2.78 14.38
C LEU A 107 -17.07 3.15 14.74
N GLY A 108 -16.50 4.20 14.13
CA GLY A 108 -15.13 4.67 14.33
C GLY A 108 -14.05 3.89 13.57
N ILE A 109 -12.80 4.17 13.96
CA ILE A 109 -11.57 3.45 13.57
C ILE A 109 -11.02 2.65 14.76
N ASN A 110 -10.06 1.74 14.57
CA ASN A 110 -9.56 0.91 15.68
C ASN A 110 -8.80 1.75 16.72
N ALA A 111 -8.04 2.75 16.25
CA ALA A 111 -7.35 3.71 17.11
C ALA A 111 -8.27 4.40 18.13
N ASP A 112 -9.59 4.49 17.90
CA ASP A 112 -10.53 5.10 18.85
C ASP A 112 -10.61 4.36 20.18
N ALA A 113 -10.18 3.10 20.24
CA ALA A 113 -10.13 2.35 21.49
C ALA A 113 -9.11 2.93 22.49
N VAL A 114 -8.08 3.62 22.01
CA VAL A 114 -6.94 4.08 22.82
C VAL A 114 -6.65 5.57 22.67
N PHE A 115 -6.94 6.13 21.49
CA PHE A 115 -6.51 7.46 21.07
C PHE A 115 -7.63 8.31 20.48
N ARG A 116 -8.90 8.01 20.80
CA ARG A 116 -10.05 8.80 20.34
C ARG A 116 -9.89 10.29 20.64
N ASP A 117 -9.34 10.61 21.81
CA ASP A 117 -9.04 11.98 22.24
C ASP A 117 -8.18 12.77 21.24
N HIS A 118 -7.30 12.09 20.50
CA HIS A 118 -6.48 12.73 19.46
C HIS A 118 -7.08 12.63 18.07
N VAL A 119 -7.75 11.54 17.73
CA VAL A 119 -8.43 11.39 16.43
C VAL A 119 -9.59 12.38 16.31
N ASP A 120 -10.34 12.61 17.39
CA ASP A 120 -11.48 13.51 17.42
C ASP A 120 -11.09 14.97 17.16
N ILE A 121 -9.86 15.39 17.47
CA ILE A 121 -9.36 16.73 17.11
C ILE A 121 -9.48 16.94 15.60
N TYR A 122 -8.96 16.00 14.80
CA TYR A 122 -9.02 16.07 13.35
C TYR A 122 -10.46 15.93 12.82
N ARG A 123 -11.26 15.03 13.40
CA ARG A 123 -12.68 14.90 13.01
C ARG A 123 -13.45 16.20 13.23
N ASN A 124 -13.24 16.85 14.37
CA ASN A 124 -13.91 18.11 14.74
C ASN A 124 -13.46 19.27 13.86
N GLU A 125 -12.26 19.21 13.30
CA GLU A 125 -11.75 20.14 12.27
C GLU A 125 -12.27 19.82 10.86
N GLY A 126 -13.09 18.79 10.69
CA GLY A 126 -13.69 18.40 9.42
C GLY A 126 -12.81 17.47 8.57
N ALA A 127 -11.78 16.86 9.14
CA ALA A 127 -10.94 15.89 8.43
C ALA A 127 -11.73 14.63 8.05
N ALA A 128 -11.53 14.15 6.82
CA ALA A 128 -12.00 12.85 6.38
C ALA A 128 -10.94 11.80 6.74
N VAL A 129 -11.14 11.09 7.85
CA VAL A 129 -10.12 10.21 8.43
C VAL A 129 -10.23 8.75 7.97
N CYS A 130 -9.10 8.06 7.95
CA CYS A 130 -9.01 6.61 7.84
C CYS A 130 -7.77 6.10 8.59
N GLU A 131 -7.66 4.78 8.70
CA GLU A 131 -6.60 4.10 9.42
C GLU A 131 -5.99 2.98 8.57
N ILE A 132 -4.67 2.80 8.61
CA ILE A 132 -4.02 1.58 8.11
C ILE A 132 -3.75 0.64 9.28
N THR A 133 -4.24 -0.58 9.18
CA THR A 133 -4.08 -1.63 10.20
C THR A 133 -3.62 -2.94 9.56
N GLN A 134 -3.35 -3.94 10.42
CA GLN A 134 -3.03 -5.31 10.01
C GLN A 134 -1.90 -5.40 8.98
N PHE A 135 -0.90 -4.52 9.13
CA PHE A 135 0.24 -4.48 8.24
C PHE A 135 1.24 -5.59 8.59
N ALA A 136 1.55 -6.46 7.63
CA ALA A 136 2.49 -7.55 7.82
C ALA A 136 3.26 -7.86 6.53
N LEU A 137 4.55 -8.16 6.68
CA LEU A 137 5.45 -8.58 5.61
C LEU A 137 6.07 -9.94 5.93
N ALA A 138 6.14 -10.82 4.94
CA ALA A 138 6.84 -12.11 5.03
C ALA A 138 8.36 -11.93 5.27
N ARG A 139 9.04 -12.99 5.72
CA ARG A 139 10.51 -12.96 5.92
C ARG A 139 11.25 -13.16 4.60
N GLY A 140 12.48 -12.65 4.53
CA GLY A 140 13.39 -12.92 3.40
C GLY A 140 13.02 -12.23 2.09
N ILE A 141 12.06 -11.31 2.12
CA ILE A 141 11.65 -10.52 0.95
C ILE A 141 12.45 -9.22 0.88
N ARG A 142 12.54 -8.64 -0.32
CA ARG A 142 12.99 -7.24 -0.50
C ARG A 142 11.93 -6.32 0.10
N SER A 143 12.07 -6.01 1.39
CA SER A 143 11.04 -5.33 2.18
C SER A 143 10.67 -3.96 1.62
N GLU A 144 11.63 -3.24 1.04
CA GLU A 144 11.42 -1.90 0.48
C GLU A 144 10.48 -1.91 -0.74
N THR A 145 10.69 -2.82 -1.69
CA THR A 145 9.85 -2.96 -2.88
C THR A 145 8.40 -3.29 -2.52
N VAL A 146 8.20 -4.27 -1.62
CA VAL A 146 6.87 -4.68 -1.17
C VAL A 146 6.21 -3.58 -0.35
N LEU A 147 6.97 -2.91 0.52
CA LEU A 147 6.47 -1.79 1.30
C LEU A 147 6.05 -0.62 0.41
N ALA A 148 6.84 -0.31 -0.62
CA ALA A 148 6.50 0.74 -1.57
C ALA A 148 5.24 0.39 -2.35
N ALA A 149 5.10 -0.86 -2.77
CA ALA A 149 3.88 -1.36 -3.40
C ALA A 149 2.65 -1.18 -2.51
N VAL A 150 2.74 -1.56 -1.23
CA VAL A 150 1.67 -1.42 -0.24
C VAL A 150 1.30 0.05 -0.05
N PHE A 151 2.27 0.93 0.24
CA PHE A 151 1.97 2.32 0.57
C PHE A 151 1.46 3.13 -0.62
N HIS A 152 1.96 2.89 -1.83
CA HIS A 152 1.38 3.52 -3.03
C HIS A 152 -0.07 3.07 -3.26
N TYR A 153 -0.34 1.76 -3.12
CA TYR A 153 -1.69 1.25 -3.32
C TYR A 153 -2.66 1.75 -2.24
N LEU A 154 -2.21 1.83 -0.99
CA LEU A 154 -2.99 2.42 0.11
C LEU A 154 -3.25 3.91 -0.11
N TYR A 155 -2.29 4.67 -0.65
CA TYR A 155 -2.52 6.07 -1.04
C TYR A 155 -3.63 6.17 -2.08
N ILE A 156 -3.59 5.38 -3.16
CA ILE A 156 -4.63 5.36 -4.19
C ILE A 156 -6.00 5.05 -3.57
N LEU A 157 -6.06 4.03 -2.69
CA LEU A 157 -7.29 3.67 -2.01
C LEU A 157 -7.79 4.79 -1.08
N ALA A 158 -6.94 5.36 -0.25
CA ALA A 158 -7.32 6.38 0.73
C ALA A 158 -7.75 7.68 0.05
N PHE A 159 -6.91 8.21 -0.84
CA PHE A 159 -7.13 9.51 -1.46
C PHE A 159 -8.06 9.42 -2.67
N HIS A 160 -7.71 8.66 -3.70
CA HIS A 160 -8.47 8.66 -4.95
C HIS A 160 -9.79 7.90 -4.88
N VAL A 161 -9.83 6.78 -4.14
CA VAL A 161 -11.03 5.92 -4.09
C VAL A 161 -11.94 6.31 -2.93
N ARG A 162 -11.39 6.52 -1.73
CA ARG A 162 -12.16 6.78 -0.52
C ARG A 162 -12.23 8.26 -0.14
N GLN A 163 -11.51 9.15 -0.82
CA GLN A 163 -11.53 10.60 -0.58
C GLN A 163 -11.27 10.95 0.89
N ARG A 164 -10.25 10.34 1.47
CA ARG A 164 -9.78 10.62 2.82
C ARG A 164 -8.64 11.62 2.75
N SER A 165 -8.57 12.50 3.74
CA SER A 165 -7.53 13.53 3.85
C SER A 165 -6.45 13.16 4.86
N HIS A 166 -6.76 12.35 5.86
CA HIS A 166 -5.84 11.99 6.95
C HIS A 166 -5.81 10.49 7.16
N ILE A 167 -4.60 9.93 7.22
CA ILE A 167 -4.35 8.52 7.50
C ILE A 167 -3.71 8.41 8.88
N PHE A 168 -4.30 7.58 9.74
CA PHE A 168 -3.75 7.23 11.05
C PHE A 168 -3.15 5.83 11.04
N ILE A 169 -2.12 5.63 11.87
CA ILE A 169 -1.53 4.33 12.16
C ILE A 169 -1.16 4.21 13.64
N GLU A 170 -1.39 3.02 14.19
CA GLU A 170 -0.86 2.64 15.50
C GLU A 170 0.46 1.88 15.32
N VAL A 171 1.55 2.44 15.84
CA VAL A 171 2.89 1.94 15.55
C VAL A 171 3.63 1.57 16.83
N ASN A 172 4.17 0.35 16.86
CA ASN A 172 5.06 -0.07 17.93
C ASN A 172 6.31 0.84 17.98
N PRO A 173 6.81 1.24 19.17
CA PRO A 173 7.95 2.17 19.32
C PRO A 173 9.16 1.88 18.44
N ARG A 174 9.46 0.60 18.21
CA ARG A 174 10.60 0.17 17.39
C ARG A 174 10.54 0.66 15.93
N HIS A 175 9.34 0.95 15.42
CA HIS A 175 9.09 1.29 14.02
C HIS A 175 8.73 2.77 13.82
N ARG A 176 8.55 3.54 14.90
CA ARG A 176 8.10 4.94 14.83
C ARG A 176 8.97 5.77 13.88
N ARG A 177 10.29 5.80 14.12
CA ARG A 177 11.24 6.62 13.34
C ARG A 177 11.20 6.29 11.86
N PHE A 178 10.97 5.03 11.51
CA PHE A 178 10.86 4.60 10.12
C PHE A 178 9.66 5.26 9.41
N TYR A 179 8.50 5.31 10.07
CA TYR A 179 7.32 5.96 9.49
C TYR A 179 7.43 7.48 9.43
N GLU A 180 8.08 8.09 10.44
CA GLU A 180 8.39 9.53 10.43
C GLU A 180 9.34 9.88 9.28
N SER A 181 10.45 9.14 9.13
CA SER A 181 11.46 9.46 8.13
C SER A 181 11.03 9.12 6.71
N VAL A 182 10.43 7.95 6.47
CA VAL A 182 10.17 7.46 5.11
C VAL A 182 8.87 8.00 4.53
N PHE A 183 7.84 8.16 5.36
CA PHE A 183 6.49 8.50 4.89
C PHE A 183 5.96 9.83 5.45
N GLY A 184 6.79 10.56 6.20
CA GLY A 184 6.41 11.86 6.75
C GLY A 184 5.28 11.80 7.77
N PHE A 185 5.10 10.67 8.46
CA PHE A 185 4.11 10.60 9.53
C PHE A 185 4.55 11.45 10.72
N GLU A 186 3.60 12.12 11.35
CA GLU A 186 3.80 12.89 12.58
C GLU A 186 3.30 12.08 13.78
N CYS A 187 4.09 12.03 14.85
CA CYS A 187 3.71 11.38 16.10
C CYS A 187 2.85 12.33 16.94
N LEU A 188 1.58 11.97 17.15
CA LEU A 188 0.61 12.84 17.83
C LEU A 188 0.61 12.69 19.35
N THR A 189 1.11 11.56 19.85
CA THR A 189 0.89 11.14 21.24
C THR A 189 2.16 10.63 21.90
N PRO A 190 2.25 10.69 23.24
CA PRO A 190 3.11 9.79 23.98
C PRO A 190 2.69 8.33 23.80
N ILE A 191 3.61 7.41 24.10
CA ILE A 191 3.37 5.96 24.05
C ILE A 191 2.20 5.56 24.97
N ARG A 192 1.25 4.77 24.46
CA ARG A 192 0.16 4.18 25.25
C ARG A 192 0.11 2.66 25.02
N MET A 193 -0.48 1.92 25.96
CA MET A 193 -0.71 0.49 25.79
C MET A 193 -1.92 0.26 24.88
N ASN A 194 -1.75 -0.48 23.79
CA ASN A 194 -2.86 -0.95 22.98
C ASN A 194 -3.31 -2.33 23.51
N PRO A 195 -4.51 -2.44 24.11
CA PRO A 195 -5.00 -3.70 24.65
C PRO A 195 -5.32 -4.71 23.55
N GLY A 196 -5.71 -4.28 22.35
CA GLY A 196 -6.04 -5.15 21.22
C GLY A 196 -4.90 -6.10 20.86
N VAL A 197 -3.67 -5.57 20.79
CA VAL A 197 -2.45 -6.35 20.51
C VAL A 197 -1.60 -6.65 21.74
N ASN A 198 -1.97 -6.12 22.92
CA ASN A 198 -1.21 -6.20 24.17
C ASN A 198 0.25 -5.73 24.01
N ALA A 199 0.43 -4.55 23.39
CA ALA A 199 1.74 -3.97 23.15
C ALA A 199 1.68 -2.44 23.19
N PRO A 200 2.79 -1.76 23.53
CA PRO A 200 2.84 -0.32 23.44
C PRO A 200 2.76 0.17 21.99
N ALA A 201 2.08 1.30 21.79
CA ALA A 201 1.91 1.95 20.51
C ALA A 201 1.99 3.49 20.64
N TYR A 202 2.48 4.14 19.59
CA TYR A 202 2.26 5.54 19.31
C TYR A 202 1.12 5.68 18.30
N LEU A 203 0.35 6.77 18.39
CA LEU A 203 -0.53 7.18 17.29
C LEU A 203 0.23 8.13 16.38
N LEU A 204 0.33 7.77 15.11
CA LEU A 204 0.94 8.58 14.06
C LEU A 204 -0.13 8.96 13.03
N GLN A 205 0.06 10.11 12.39
CA GLN A 205 -0.83 10.60 11.34
C GLN A 205 -0.04 11.18 10.17
N VAL A 206 -0.57 11.07 8.95
CA VAL A 206 -0.08 11.79 7.78
C VAL A 206 -1.25 12.30 6.95
N ARG A 207 -1.09 13.46 6.32
CA ARG A 207 -2.05 13.92 5.31
C ARG A 207 -1.81 13.19 4.01
N THR A 208 -2.87 12.91 3.25
CA THR A 208 -2.73 12.17 1.99
C THR A 208 -1.93 12.93 0.93
N ASP A 209 -2.01 14.26 0.91
CA ASP A 209 -1.21 15.11 0.01
C ASP A 209 0.28 15.10 0.38
N HIS A 210 0.60 15.10 1.68
CA HIS A 210 1.97 14.96 2.15
C HIS A 210 2.52 13.56 1.85
N LEU A 211 1.73 12.50 2.10
CA LEU A 211 2.11 11.14 1.73
C LEU A 211 2.39 11.03 0.23
N ALA A 212 1.54 11.62 -0.63
CA ALA A 212 1.78 11.67 -2.07
C ALA A 212 3.15 12.27 -2.41
N SER A 213 3.52 13.39 -1.75
CA SER A 213 4.82 14.02 -1.99
C SER A 213 5.99 13.07 -1.66
N THR A 214 5.92 12.34 -0.54
CA THR A 214 6.99 11.40 -0.12
C THR A 214 7.10 10.17 -1.04
N ILE A 215 5.98 9.61 -1.49
CA ILE A 215 6.01 8.38 -2.31
C ILE A 215 6.35 8.66 -3.79
N PHE A 216 5.98 9.83 -4.33
CA PHE A 216 6.25 10.18 -5.73
C PHE A 216 7.50 11.04 -5.90
N HIS A 217 7.94 11.74 -4.87
CA HIS A 217 9.13 12.58 -4.88
C HIS A 217 9.95 12.31 -3.62
N PRO A 218 10.49 11.08 -3.46
CA PRO A 218 11.40 10.80 -2.37
C PRO A 218 12.56 11.81 -2.44
N SER A 219 12.94 12.38 -1.31
CA SER A 219 14.15 13.21 -1.22
C SER A 219 15.38 12.35 -1.55
N ASP A 220 16.43 12.97 -2.09
CA ASP A 220 17.66 12.24 -2.48
C ASP A 220 18.26 11.44 -1.31
N ASP A 221 18.03 11.86 -0.06
CA ASP A 221 18.49 11.19 1.17
C ASP A 221 17.65 9.97 1.59
N LEU A 222 16.46 9.79 1.01
CA LEU A 222 15.52 8.70 1.31
C LEU A 222 15.30 7.93 0.01
N GLU A 223 16.16 6.95 -0.29
CA GLU A 223 16.02 6.03 -1.42
C GLU A 223 14.81 5.07 -1.26
N PHE A 224 13.61 5.61 -1.01
CA PHE A 224 12.40 4.82 -1.02
C PHE A 224 11.96 4.60 -2.47
N PRO A 225 11.90 3.35 -2.96
CA PRO A 225 11.70 3.10 -4.37
C PRO A 225 10.31 3.56 -4.81
N ARG A 226 10.27 4.36 -5.88
CA ARG A 226 9.01 4.60 -6.61
C ARG A 226 8.49 3.29 -7.18
N PHE A 227 7.44 2.76 -6.57
CA PHE A 227 6.90 1.48 -6.98
C PHE A 227 5.91 1.62 -8.14
N TYR A 228 5.17 2.71 -8.28
CA TYR A 228 4.34 2.94 -9.47
C TYR A 228 4.81 4.19 -10.21
N SER A 229 4.92 4.10 -11.53
CA SER A 229 4.96 5.31 -12.36
C SER A 229 3.58 5.98 -12.35
N ILE A 230 3.52 7.27 -12.73
CA ILE A 230 2.26 8.02 -12.85
C ILE A 230 1.27 7.28 -13.78
N ASP A 231 1.77 6.59 -14.81
CA ASP A 231 0.95 5.83 -15.77
C ASP A 231 0.39 4.54 -15.16
N GLU A 232 1.19 3.87 -14.34
CA GLU A 232 0.79 2.68 -13.59
C GLU A 232 -0.30 3.04 -12.59
N GLU A 233 -0.10 4.11 -11.84
CA GLU A 233 -1.06 4.64 -10.87
C GLU A 233 -2.38 5.02 -11.53
N HIS A 234 -2.35 5.74 -12.66
CA HIS A 234 -3.56 6.10 -13.41
C HIS A 234 -4.34 4.87 -13.87
N ARG A 235 -3.64 3.81 -14.31
CA ARG A 235 -4.27 2.53 -14.68
C ARG A 235 -4.91 1.84 -13.47
N ILE A 236 -4.21 1.80 -12.33
CA ILE A 236 -4.75 1.26 -11.08
C ILE A 236 -6.01 2.04 -10.67
N ARG A 237 -5.94 3.36 -10.67
CA ARG A 237 -7.08 4.24 -10.36
C ARG A 237 -8.29 3.97 -11.26
N LYS A 238 -8.08 3.87 -12.58
CA LYS A 238 -9.14 3.55 -13.54
C LYS A 238 -9.72 2.15 -13.29
N SER A 239 -8.92 1.18 -12.87
CA SER A 239 -9.41 -0.17 -12.56
C SER A 239 -10.42 -0.19 -11.40
N PHE A 240 -10.35 0.79 -10.49
CA PHE A 240 -11.32 0.94 -9.41
C PHE A 240 -12.63 1.59 -9.84
N ALA A 241 -12.67 2.31 -10.96
CA ALA A 241 -13.82 3.12 -11.35
C ALA A 241 -15.12 2.31 -11.51
N HIS A 242 -15.01 1.03 -11.88
CA HIS A 242 -16.17 0.13 -12.01
C HIS A 242 -16.66 -0.42 -10.65
N ARG A 243 -15.77 -0.53 -9.66
CA ARG A 243 -16.03 -1.11 -8.32
C ARG A 243 -16.37 -0.05 -7.28
N TYR A 244 -15.82 1.15 -7.47
CA TYR A 244 -16.04 2.34 -6.66
C TYR A 244 -16.24 3.50 -7.64
N PRO A 245 -17.48 3.93 -7.93
CA PRO A 245 -17.72 5.02 -8.85
C PRO A 245 -16.97 6.26 -8.35
N LEU A 246 -15.93 6.65 -9.10
CA LEU A 246 -15.09 7.79 -8.77
C LEU A 246 -15.98 9.04 -8.80
N ARG A 247 -16.32 9.58 -7.64
CA ARG A 247 -17.04 10.86 -7.58
C ARG A 247 -16.10 11.96 -8.07
N ASN A 248 -16.57 12.76 -9.02
CA ASN A 248 -15.86 13.92 -9.54
C ASN A 248 -15.32 14.78 -8.40
N MET A 249 -14.00 14.97 -8.34
CA MET A 249 -13.30 15.82 -7.34
C MET A 249 -13.57 17.34 -7.55
N ARG A 250 -14.73 17.72 -8.10
CA ARG A 250 -15.07 19.13 -8.39
C ARG A 250 -15.42 19.96 -7.14
N GLY A 251 -15.46 19.35 -5.95
CA GLY A 251 -15.81 20.02 -4.69
C GLY A 251 -14.76 19.92 -3.58
N ALA A 252 -13.59 19.33 -3.82
CA ALA A 252 -12.51 19.32 -2.83
C ALA A 252 -11.75 20.65 -2.89
N SER A 253 -12.40 21.74 -2.46
CA SER A 253 -11.74 23.02 -2.21
C SER A 253 -11.04 22.99 -0.86
N HIS A 254 -10.07 22.09 -0.71
CA HIS A 254 -9.04 22.21 0.33
C HIS A 254 -7.72 22.35 -0.40
N ALA A 255 -6.95 23.38 -0.04
CA ALA A 255 -5.71 23.79 -0.67
C ALA A 255 -4.92 22.58 -1.20
N ALA A 256 -4.92 22.43 -2.54
CA ALA A 256 -4.12 21.44 -3.23
C ALA A 256 -2.66 21.68 -2.82
N GLY A 257 -2.09 20.78 -2.00
CA GLY A 257 -0.67 20.82 -1.67
C GLY A 257 0.17 20.69 -2.94
N ALA A 258 1.46 21.03 -2.86
CA ALA A 258 2.37 21.00 -4.02
C ALA A 258 2.36 19.65 -4.78
N GLY A 259 2.15 18.53 -4.09
CA GLY A 259 2.02 17.20 -4.70
C GLY A 259 0.75 17.02 -5.54
N ASP A 260 -0.36 17.63 -5.13
CA ASP A 260 -1.65 17.57 -5.82
C ASP A 260 -1.65 18.51 -7.05
N LEU A 261 -0.99 19.67 -6.95
CA LEU A 261 -0.75 20.57 -8.09
C LEU A 261 0.16 19.93 -9.14
N TYR A 262 1.24 19.25 -8.76
CA TYR A 262 2.11 18.53 -9.70
C TYR A 262 1.35 17.42 -10.44
N TYR A 263 0.55 16.64 -9.71
CA TYR A 263 -0.28 15.56 -10.26
C TYR A 263 -1.37 16.10 -11.19
N LEU A 264 -2.06 17.17 -10.80
CA LEU A 264 -3.05 17.85 -11.63
C LEU A 264 -2.42 18.55 -12.85
N GLN A 265 -1.18 19.04 -12.74
CA GLN A 265 -0.45 19.64 -13.84
C GLN A 265 -0.04 18.58 -14.87
N HIS A 266 0.45 17.41 -14.42
CA HIS A 266 0.77 16.27 -15.31
C HIS A 266 -0.47 15.67 -15.99
N LEU A 267 -1.61 15.62 -15.30
CA LEU A 267 -2.88 15.18 -15.90
C LEU A 267 -3.41 16.19 -16.93
N ARG A 268 -3.35 17.49 -16.64
CA ARG A 268 -3.80 18.55 -17.58
C ARG A 268 -2.99 18.59 -18.87
N THR A 269 -1.67 18.34 -18.81
CA THR A 269 -0.83 18.27 -20.00
C THR A 269 -1.14 17.06 -20.89
N ARG A 270 -1.76 16.01 -20.36
CA ARG A 270 -2.16 14.82 -21.13
C ARG A 270 -3.51 14.96 -21.81
N ASP A 271 -4.51 15.56 -21.16
CA ASP A 271 -5.79 15.83 -21.82
C ASP A 271 -5.64 16.85 -22.97
N ALA A 272 -4.61 17.69 -22.91
CA ALA A 272 -4.21 18.57 -24.02
C ALA A 272 -3.46 17.84 -25.17
N TYR A 273 -3.01 16.59 -24.97
CA TYR A 273 -2.29 15.78 -25.95
C TYR A 273 -2.97 14.41 -26.16
N ALA A 274 -4.30 14.38 -26.17
CA ALA A 274 -5.02 13.30 -26.84
C ALA A 274 -4.95 13.60 -28.35
N PRO A 275 -4.36 12.74 -29.19
CA PRO A 275 -4.40 12.96 -30.63
C PRO A 275 -5.86 12.97 -31.06
N THR A 276 -6.30 14.08 -31.64
CA THR A 276 -7.54 14.15 -32.39
C THR A 276 -7.54 12.99 -33.36
N GLN A 277 -8.40 12.00 -33.15
CA GLN A 277 -8.65 10.98 -34.15
C GLN A 277 -9.21 11.71 -35.38
N ARG A 278 -8.35 11.88 -36.39
CA ARG A 278 -8.79 12.22 -37.74
C ARG A 278 -9.39 10.95 -38.34
N ASN A 279 -10.70 11.00 -38.60
CA ASN A 279 -11.28 10.32 -39.77
C ASN A 279 -10.82 11.05 -41.03
#